data_AF-A0A6L3ELT4-F1
#
_entry.id   AF-A0A6L3ELT4-F1
#
_cell.length_a   1.000
_cell.length_b   1.000
_cell.length_c   1.000
_cell.angle_alpha   90.00
_cell.angle_beta   90.00
_cell.angle_gamma   90.00
#
_symmetry.space_group_name_H-M   'P 1'
#
loop_
_entity.id
_entity.type
_entity.pdbx_description
1 polymer ?
#
loop_
_entity_poly.entity_id
_entity_poly.type
_entity_poly.pdbx_seq_one_letter_code
_entity_poly.pdbx_strand_id
1 'polypeptide(L)'
;MKPDKPGNEARRDRLYAAARDAIADFRFDDDVASVFPDMIERSVPGYATVIGMTTVLAERFARDGSNLYDLGCSLGASSYGMAQGIAGRRCRVVAVDNSTAMIARLTERLERSPPPAFA
;
A
#
# COMPACT_ATOMS: atom_id res chain seq x y z
N MET A 1 23.26 14.37 13.98
CA MET A 1 22.25 14.74 12.96
C MET A 1 22.86 14.43 11.60
N LYS A 2 22.41 13.38 10.92
CA LYS A 2 22.91 13.07 9.57
C LYS A 2 22.18 14.01 8.58
N PRO A 3 22.87 14.56 7.58
CA PRO A 3 22.23 15.43 6.60
C PRO A 3 21.27 14.61 5.74
N ASP A 4 20.07 15.17 5.51
CA ASP A 4 19.08 14.60 4.61
C ASP A 4 19.67 14.50 3.18
N LYS A 5 19.52 13.34 2.53
CA LYS A 5 19.84 13.18 1.11
C LYS A 5 18.89 14.05 0.28
N PRO A 6 19.32 14.63 -0.85
CA PRO A 6 18.44 15.44 -1.70
C PRO A 6 17.46 14.51 -2.42
N GLY A 7 16.31 14.28 -1.80
CA GLY A 7 15.16 13.56 -2.35
C GLY A 7 14.01 14.53 -2.57
N ASN A 8 13.48 14.53 -3.79
CA ASN A 8 12.34 15.33 -4.30
C ASN A 8 11.34 15.77 -3.20
N GLU A 9 11.33 17.07 -2.87
CA GLU A 9 10.55 17.65 -1.76
C GLU A 9 9.04 17.39 -1.87
N ALA A 10 8.54 17.18 -3.09
CA ALA A 10 7.12 16.94 -3.37
C ALA A 10 6.57 15.61 -2.82
N ARG A 11 7.42 14.69 -2.33
CA ARG A 11 7.00 13.38 -1.79
C ARG A 11 7.11 13.24 -0.27
N ARG A 12 7.63 14.24 0.43
CA ARG A 12 7.86 14.15 1.87
C ARG A 12 6.58 14.52 2.64
N ASP A 13 6.03 13.59 3.40
CA ASP A 13 4.86 13.84 4.25
C ASP A 13 5.17 14.91 5.30
N ARG A 14 4.33 15.94 5.34
CA ARG A 14 4.29 17.02 6.33
C ARG A 14 2.85 17.39 6.72
N LEU A 15 1.86 16.57 6.33
CA LEU A 15 0.44 16.95 6.31
C LEU A 15 -0.13 17.25 7.71
N TYR A 16 0.41 16.60 8.74
CA TYR A 16 0.03 16.75 10.14
C TYR A 16 1.15 17.31 11.02
N ALA A 17 2.14 18.00 10.44
CA ALA A 17 3.30 18.52 11.18
C ALA A 17 3.03 19.81 11.97
N ALA A 18 1.95 20.53 11.68
CA ALA A 18 1.59 21.79 12.33
C ALA A 18 0.31 21.65 13.17
N ALA A 19 0.25 22.36 14.31
CA ALA A 19 -0.94 22.46 15.13
C ALA A 19 -2.07 23.19 14.36
N ARG A 20 -3.29 22.63 14.38
CA ARG A 20 -4.47 23.20 13.74
C ARG A 20 -5.54 23.48 14.79
N ASP A 21 -6.18 24.66 14.70
CA ASP A 21 -7.22 25.12 15.65
C ASP A 21 -8.50 24.27 15.60
N ALA A 22 -8.73 23.53 14.51
CA ALA A 22 -9.78 22.52 14.39
C ALA A 22 -9.20 21.22 13.84
N ILE A 23 -9.33 20.14 14.62
CA ILE A 23 -8.96 18.78 14.19
C ILE A 23 -10.14 18.25 13.38
N ALA A 24 -10.07 18.34 12.05
CA ALA A 24 -10.98 17.58 11.20
C ALA A 24 -10.71 16.07 11.38
N ASP A 25 -11.75 15.24 11.28
CA ASP A 25 -11.59 13.80 11.33
C ASP A 25 -10.61 13.34 10.24
N PHE A 26 -9.67 12.50 10.63
CA PHE A 26 -8.69 11.92 9.71
C PHE A 26 -9.40 11.15 8.59
N ARG A 27 -9.01 11.43 7.34
CA ARG A 27 -9.52 10.74 6.15
C ARG A 27 -8.39 10.40 5.21
N PHE A 28 -8.51 9.27 4.54
CA PHE A 28 -7.63 8.91 3.43
C PHE A 28 -8.08 9.64 2.16
N ASP A 29 -7.87 10.96 2.13
CA ASP A 29 -8.15 11.81 0.99
C ASP A 29 -6.95 11.87 0.02
N ASP A 30 -7.04 12.76 -0.99
CA ASP A 30 -5.99 12.90 -2.00
C ASP A 30 -4.65 13.37 -1.42
N ASP A 31 -4.67 14.21 -0.40
CA ASP A 31 -3.46 14.69 0.23
C ASP A 31 -2.75 13.54 0.94
N VAL A 32 -3.46 12.78 1.77
CA VAL A 32 -2.90 11.59 2.44
C VAL A 32 -2.43 10.56 1.43
N ALA A 33 -3.23 10.26 0.41
CA ALA A 33 -2.90 9.24 -0.57
C ALA A 33 -1.65 9.60 -1.41
N SER A 34 -1.37 10.90 -1.62
CA SER A 34 -0.17 11.36 -2.34
C SER A 34 1.14 11.10 -1.60
N VAL A 35 1.11 11.09 -0.26
CA VAL A 35 2.29 10.91 0.61
C VAL A 35 2.26 9.61 1.41
N PHE A 36 1.22 8.78 1.24
CA PHE A 36 0.97 7.58 2.04
C PHE A 36 2.18 6.63 2.17
N PRO A 37 2.96 6.33 1.11
CA PRO A 37 4.12 5.45 1.24
C PRO A 37 5.16 5.98 2.23
N ASP A 38 5.50 7.28 2.15
CA ASP A 38 6.47 7.94 3.02
C ASP A 38 5.90 8.15 4.43
N MET A 39 4.60 8.44 4.54
CA MET A 39 3.90 8.54 5.83
C MET A 39 3.99 7.23 6.62
N ILE A 40 3.69 6.08 5.98
CA ILE A 40 3.69 4.78 6.66
C ILE A 40 5.12 4.30 6.97
N GLU A 41 6.06 4.46 6.04
CA GLU A 41 7.45 4.01 6.21
C GLU A 41 8.11 4.63 7.46
N ARG A 42 7.77 5.89 7.78
CA ARG A 42 8.34 6.60 8.93
C ARG A 42 7.53 6.47 10.21
N SER A 43 6.23 6.20 10.10
CA SER A 43 5.31 6.19 11.25
C SER A 43 5.04 4.78 11.79
N VAL A 44 5.27 3.73 11.00
CA VAL A 44 4.96 2.34 11.38
C VAL A 44 6.23 1.47 11.36
N PRO A 45 6.91 1.29 12.51
CA PRO A 45 8.04 0.38 12.62
C PRO A 45 7.67 -1.06 12.21
N GLY A 46 8.49 -1.68 11.36
CA GLY A 46 8.28 -3.06 10.91
C GLY A 46 7.25 -3.25 9.79
N TYR A 47 6.70 -2.16 9.23
CA TYR A 47 5.74 -2.25 8.12
C TYR A 47 6.25 -3.10 6.95
N ALA A 48 7.48 -2.85 6.47
CA ALA A 48 8.08 -3.64 5.39
C ALA A 48 8.21 -5.13 5.74
N THR A 49 8.45 -5.46 7.01
CA THR A 49 8.49 -6.84 7.50
C THR A 49 7.12 -7.50 7.41
N VAL A 50 6.05 -6.79 7.78
CA VAL A 50 4.67 -7.31 7.66
C VAL A 50 4.29 -7.56 6.20
N ILE A 51 4.65 -6.65 5.28
CA ILE A 51 4.44 -6.86 3.85
C ILE A 51 5.21 -8.07 3.34
N GLY A 52 6.48 -8.23 3.73
CA GLY A 52 7.28 -9.41 3.36
C GLY A 52 6.69 -10.72 3.90
N MET A 53 6.21 -10.72 5.14
CA MET A 53 5.52 -11.89 5.72
C MET A 53 4.21 -12.20 5.01
N THR A 54 3.50 -11.19 4.49
CA THR A 54 2.30 -11.39 3.67
C THR A 54 2.59 -12.21 2.42
N THR A 55 3.73 -11.96 1.75
CA THR A 55 4.21 -12.78 0.63
C THR A 55 4.43 -14.24 1.04
N VAL A 56 5.13 -14.47 2.15
CA VAL A 56 5.42 -15.82 2.67
C VAL A 56 4.13 -16.56 3.04
N LEU A 57 3.17 -15.87 3.65
CA LEU A 57 1.87 -16.44 4.00
C LEU A 57 1.06 -16.78 2.73
N ALA A 58 1.03 -15.89 1.74
CA ALA A 58 0.35 -16.15 0.48
C ALA A 58 0.95 -17.38 -0.22
N GLU A 59 2.28 -17.48 -0.30
CA GLU A 59 2.97 -18.64 -0.89
C GLU A 59 2.62 -19.96 -0.17
N ARG A 60 2.56 -19.93 1.16
CA ARG A 60 2.32 -21.13 1.96
C ARG A 60 0.86 -21.57 2.00
N PHE A 61 -0.08 -20.63 2.01
CA PHE A 61 -1.48 -20.91 2.33
C PHE A 61 -2.43 -20.78 1.14
N ALA A 62 -2.11 -19.98 0.12
CA ALA A 62 -2.96 -19.88 -1.06
C ALA A 62 -3.07 -21.22 -1.77
N ARG A 63 -4.27 -21.55 -2.23
CA ARG A 63 -4.57 -22.78 -2.99
C ARG A 63 -5.06 -22.41 -4.38
N ASP A 64 -4.81 -23.29 -5.33
CA ASP A 64 -5.41 -23.18 -6.67
C ASP A 64 -6.92 -22.96 -6.58
N GLY A 65 -7.42 -21.98 -7.34
CA GLY A 65 -8.80 -21.53 -7.36
C GLY A 65 -9.22 -20.62 -6.19
N SER A 66 -8.31 -20.29 -5.26
CA SER A 66 -8.64 -19.45 -4.10
C SER A 66 -8.61 -17.96 -4.42
N ASN A 67 -9.39 -17.21 -3.63
CA ASN A 67 -9.37 -15.75 -3.60
C ASN A 67 -8.63 -15.28 -2.36
N LEU A 68 -7.74 -14.29 -2.52
CA LEU A 68 -7.05 -13.60 -1.44
C LEU A 68 -7.63 -12.18 -1.35
N TYR A 69 -8.09 -11.78 -0.15
CA TYR A 69 -8.71 -10.48 0.07
C TYR A 69 -7.78 -9.58 0.87
N ASP A 70 -7.51 -8.38 0.34
CA ASP A 70 -6.78 -7.31 1.02
C ASP A 70 -7.79 -6.22 1.44
N LEU A 71 -8.14 -6.20 2.73
CA LEU A 71 -9.19 -5.33 3.28
C LEU A 71 -8.55 -4.06 3.86
N GLY A 72 -8.92 -2.90 3.33
CA GLY A 72 -8.20 -1.64 3.58
C GLY A 72 -6.91 -1.57 2.76
N CYS A 73 -6.99 -1.90 1.47
CA CYS A 73 -5.82 -2.15 0.64
C CYS A 73 -4.95 -0.89 0.42
N SER A 74 -5.47 0.32 0.67
CA SER A 74 -4.75 1.58 0.47
C SER A 74 -4.12 1.63 -0.93
N LEU A 75 -2.80 1.83 -1.02
CA LEU A 75 -2.04 1.80 -2.29
C LEU A 75 -1.55 0.40 -2.69
N GLY A 76 -2.12 -0.65 -2.12
CA GLY A 76 -1.98 -2.05 -2.53
C GLY A 76 -0.71 -2.77 -2.07
N ALA A 77 0.01 -2.28 -1.05
CA ALA A 77 1.29 -2.91 -0.64
C ALA A 77 1.15 -4.41 -0.33
N SER A 78 0.13 -4.79 0.46
CA SER A 78 -0.18 -6.18 0.79
C SER A 78 -0.67 -6.95 -0.44
N SER A 79 -1.56 -6.36 -1.24
CA SER A 79 -2.02 -6.93 -2.52
C SER A 79 -0.87 -7.33 -3.45
N TYR A 80 0.15 -6.48 -3.60
CA TYR A 80 1.34 -6.80 -4.41
C TYR A 80 2.18 -7.92 -3.76
N GLY A 81 2.34 -7.92 -2.43
CA GLY A 81 3.00 -9.02 -1.72
C GLY A 81 2.29 -10.36 -1.92
N MET A 82 0.96 -10.38 -1.81
CA MET A 82 0.12 -11.55 -2.10
C MET A 82 0.30 -12.02 -3.55
N ALA A 83 0.24 -11.10 -4.52
CA ALA A 83 0.42 -11.42 -5.94
C ALA A 83 1.79 -12.03 -6.23
N GLN A 84 2.86 -11.55 -5.57
CA GLN A 84 4.18 -12.18 -5.66
C GLN A 84 4.18 -13.61 -5.09
N GLY A 85 3.57 -13.82 -3.93
CA GLY A 85 3.56 -15.14 -3.27
C GLY A 85 2.76 -16.21 -4.01
N ILE A 86 1.77 -15.81 -4.83
CA ILE A 86 0.94 -16.72 -5.63
C ILE A 86 1.37 -16.84 -7.10
N ALA A 87 2.53 -16.28 -7.48
CA ALA A 87 2.97 -16.26 -8.87
C ALA A 87 2.92 -17.67 -9.52
N GLY A 88 2.26 -17.77 -10.68
CA GLY A 88 2.07 -19.04 -11.39
C GLY A 88 0.99 -19.96 -10.82
N ARG A 89 0.23 -19.54 -9.81
CA ARG A 89 -0.97 -20.25 -9.32
C ARG A 89 -2.24 -19.59 -9.85
N ARG A 90 -3.28 -20.42 -10.02
CA ARG A 90 -4.64 -19.97 -10.39
C ARG A 90 -5.35 -19.32 -9.20
N CYS A 91 -4.87 -18.18 -8.78
CA CYS A 91 -5.39 -17.44 -7.63
C CYS A 91 -5.80 -16.04 -8.06
N ARG A 92 -6.72 -15.43 -7.32
CA ARG A 92 -7.13 -14.04 -7.54
C ARG A 92 -6.91 -13.20 -6.30
N VAL A 93 -6.27 -12.05 -6.44
CA VAL A 93 -6.22 -11.02 -5.39
C VAL A 93 -7.39 -10.05 -5.59
N VAL A 94 -8.12 -9.78 -4.51
CA VAL A 94 -9.22 -8.82 -4.45
C VAL A 94 -8.87 -7.76 -3.42
N ALA A 95 -8.53 -6.56 -3.91
CA ALA A 95 -8.18 -5.42 -3.09
C ALA A 95 -9.43 -4.56 -2.83
N VAL A 96 -9.72 -4.26 -1.57
CA VAL A 96 -10.92 -3.53 -1.14
C VAL A 96 -10.52 -2.34 -0.28
N ASP A 97 -11.00 -1.16 -0.62
CA ASP A 97 -10.87 0.06 0.18
C ASP A 97 -12.18 0.86 0.08
N ASN A 98 -12.41 1.79 1.01
CA ASN A 98 -13.55 2.71 0.95
C ASN A 98 -13.12 4.13 0.54
N SER A 99 -11.82 4.42 0.49
CA SER A 99 -11.27 5.68 -0.01
C SER A 99 -11.21 5.65 -1.54
N THR A 100 -11.95 6.55 -2.16
CA THR A 100 -11.88 6.79 -3.61
C THR A 100 -10.49 7.25 -4.04
N ALA A 101 -9.80 8.06 -3.23
CA ALA A 101 -8.46 8.56 -3.50
C ALA A 101 -7.40 7.45 -3.51
N MET A 102 -7.53 6.48 -2.59
CA MET A 102 -6.66 5.30 -2.54
C MET A 102 -6.93 4.36 -3.73
N ILE A 103 -8.21 4.07 -4.01
CA ILE A 103 -8.61 3.22 -5.14
C ILE A 103 -8.09 3.80 -6.46
N ALA A 104 -8.30 5.11 -6.71
CA ALA A 104 -7.87 5.75 -7.95
C ALA A 104 -6.36 5.61 -8.17
N ARG A 105 -5.55 5.92 -7.15
CA ARG A 105 -4.08 5.79 -7.22
C ARG A 105 -3.62 4.34 -7.32
N LEU A 106 -4.30 3.39 -6.68
CA LEU A 106 -4.00 1.97 -6.86
C LEU A 106 -4.29 1.53 -8.29
N THR A 107 -5.41 1.94 -8.88
CA THR A 107 -5.74 1.67 -10.29
C THR A 107 -4.66 2.22 -11.23
N GLU A 108 -4.27 3.49 -11.08
CA GLU A 108 -3.18 4.08 -11.86
C GLU A 108 -1.85 3.31 -11.69
N ARG A 109 -1.57 2.83 -10.48
CA ARG A 109 -0.36 2.04 -10.19
C ARG A 109 -0.42 0.68 -10.89
N LEU A 110 -1.58 0.04 -10.93
CA LEU A 110 -1.79 -1.24 -11.63
C LEU A 110 -1.57 -1.08 -13.14
N GLU A 111 -2.01 0.02 -13.73
CA GLU A 111 -1.79 0.32 -15.15
C GLU A 111 -0.31 0.55 -15.46
N ARG A 112 0.39 1.30 -14.61
CA ARG A 112 1.82 1.62 -14.80
C ARG A 112 2.75 0.45 -14.48
N SER A 113 2.39 -0.36 -13.50
CA SER A 113 3.23 -1.43 -12.96
C SER A 113 2.34 -2.61 -12.56
N PRO A 114 1.83 -3.38 -13.54
CA PRO A 114 1.00 -4.53 -13.23
C PRO A 114 1.77 -5.53 -12.36
N PRO A 115 1.12 -6.17 -11.38
CA PRO A 115 1.73 -7.28 -10.65
C PRO A 115 2.05 -8.44 -11.61
N PRO A 116 3.00 -9.33 -11.26
CA PRO A 116 3.28 -10.52 -12.06
C PRO A 116 1.96 -11.24 -12.37
N ALA A 117 1.76 -11.55 -13.65
CA ALA A 117 0.47 -11.97 -14.19
C ALA A 117 -0.14 -13.12 -13.36
N PHE A 118 -1.40 -12.94 -12.98
CA PHE A 118 -2.23 -14.02 -12.48
C PHE A 118 -2.32 -15.07 -13.60
N ALA A 119 -1.75 -16.25 -13.38
CA ALA A 119 -1.89 -17.37 -14.31
C ALA A 119 -3.27 -18.01 -14.16
#